data_AF-A0A946H0J9-F1
#
_entry.id   AF-A0A946H0J9-F1
#
_cell.length_a   1.000
_cell.length_b   1.000
_cell.length_c   1.000
_cell.angle_alpha   90.00
_cell.angle_beta   90.00
_cell.angle_gamma   90.00
#
_symmetry.space_group_name_H-M   'P 1'
#
loop_
_entity.id
_entity.type
_entity.pdbx_description
1 polymer ?
#
loop_
_entity_poly.entity_id
_entity_poly.type
_entity_poly.pdbx_seq_one_letter_code
_entity_poly.pdbx_strand_id
1 'polypeptide(L)'
;MSKFVLIAMCLFAGLFVFCEAESREQGDKDKDQLVRKLEKRVTFEFKRTPLRLAIADIAEATGTTIVIDGQSLKREGYTQNMSQTFSFKKQPARVALHQILKQYEPLVLCIDQNKAGFVVTTKRGAKQRKLETVPLDKPANPQPDGGSGSRKSLMSKAALDRLTKRSLVELNADVENPAAYRKRFRSIQPRLTAMLVFAQVAERYKKDVTWSANAVTVQAIAFHLRTLKQRSATGYTEMKAGVAEIERIVAGGKVAAKKRPEIEEDKELPRLMKRMEQAFKRLKAARGEKKPTAVQIQAALDEATLIAVIANLVENTDGYADDDDWTAGAKKLQVSSRAIKDVKTLKSQLAVVGRSCSTCHESYR
;
A
#
# COMPACT_ATOMS: atom_id res chain seq x y z
N MET A 1 27.79 -15.10 52.29
CA MET A 1 26.94 -15.69 51.23
C MET A 1 25.79 -14.74 50.85
N SER A 2 26.03 -13.55 50.26
CA SER A 2 24.91 -12.61 50.01
C SER A 2 25.08 -11.63 48.84
N LYS A 3 25.86 -11.97 47.81
CA LYS A 3 25.89 -11.16 46.56
C LYS A 3 25.84 -11.98 45.27
N PHE A 4 26.27 -13.25 45.31
CA PHE A 4 26.24 -14.13 44.15
C PHE A 4 24.86 -14.75 43.85
N VAL A 5 23.99 -14.91 44.85
CA VAL A 5 22.64 -15.48 44.63
C VAL A 5 21.69 -14.48 43.96
N LEU A 6 21.88 -13.18 44.19
CA LEU A 6 21.01 -12.13 43.65
C LEU A 6 21.24 -11.88 42.14
N ILE A 7 22.46 -12.08 41.65
CA ILE A 7 22.79 -11.89 40.23
C ILE A 7 22.27 -13.05 39.38
N ALA A 8 22.24 -14.28 39.93
CA ALA A 8 21.72 -15.45 39.23
C ALA A 8 20.19 -15.40 39.01
N MET A 9 19.41 -14.80 39.92
CA MET A 9 17.95 -14.65 39.73
C MET A 9 17.57 -13.59 38.68
N CYS A 10 18.36 -12.53 38.51
CA CYS A 10 18.09 -11.51 37.49
C CYS A 10 18.36 -12.01 36.06
N LEU A 11 19.33 -12.91 35.87
CA LEU A 11 19.62 -13.52 34.56
C LEU A 11 18.54 -14.52 34.11
N PHE A 12 17.89 -15.20 35.06
CA PHE A 12 16.78 -16.12 34.75
C PHE A 12 15.47 -15.40 34.39
N ALA A 13 15.20 -14.23 34.99
CA ALA A 13 14.02 -13.42 34.65
C ALA A 13 14.16 -12.74 33.27
N GLY A 14 15.38 -12.31 32.88
CA GLY A 14 15.64 -11.68 31.59
C GLY A 14 15.49 -12.63 30.39
N LEU A 15 15.90 -13.90 30.52
CA LEU A 15 15.74 -14.90 29.45
C LEU A 15 14.27 -15.27 29.21
N PHE A 16 13.44 -15.27 30.25
CA PHE A 16 12.02 -15.64 30.13
C PHE A 16 11.20 -14.56 29.40
N VAL A 17 11.50 -13.29 29.64
CA VAL A 17 10.85 -12.14 28.97
C VAL A 17 11.24 -12.04 27.49
N PHE A 18 12.47 -12.41 27.13
CA PHE A 18 12.94 -12.37 25.73
C PHE A 18 12.27 -13.46 24.87
N CYS A 19 12.02 -14.65 25.43
CA CYS A 19 11.39 -15.77 24.73
C CYS A 19 9.87 -15.56 24.48
N GLU A 20 9.17 -14.86 25.38
CA GLU A 20 7.75 -14.49 25.18
C GLU A 20 7.53 -13.38 24.13
N ALA A 21 8.52 -12.49 23.92
CA ALA A 21 8.43 -11.43 22.93
C ALA A 21 8.59 -11.97 21.50
N GLU A 22 9.57 -12.84 21.26
CA GLU A 22 9.81 -13.47 19.95
C GLU A 22 8.64 -14.39 19.53
N SER A 23 8.07 -15.15 20.48
CA SER A 23 6.92 -16.02 20.21
C SER A 23 5.63 -15.26 19.87
N ARG A 24 5.42 -14.06 20.45
CA ARG A 24 4.30 -13.17 20.06
C ARG A 24 4.50 -12.53 18.70
N GLU A 25 5.72 -12.12 18.36
CA GLU A 25 6.02 -11.50 17.07
C GLU A 25 5.92 -12.49 15.90
N GLN A 26 6.31 -13.75 16.13
CA GLN A 26 6.14 -14.83 15.16
C GLN A 26 4.65 -15.19 14.95
N GLY A 27 3.86 -15.26 16.04
CA GLY A 27 2.43 -15.55 15.98
C GLY A 27 1.59 -14.49 15.27
N ASP A 28 2.02 -13.22 15.26
CA ASP A 28 1.31 -12.15 14.54
C ASP A 28 1.62 -12.14 13.03
N LYS A 29 2.87 -12.48 12.65
CA LYS A 29 3.29 -12.65 11.25
C LYS A 29 2.55 -13.79 10.55
N ASP A 30 2.33 -14.91 11.24
CA ASP A 30 1.63 -16.08 10.69
C ASP A 30 0.13 -15.80 10.44
N LYS A 31 -0.50 -15.00 11.31
CA LYS A 31 -1.90 -14.56 11.14
C LYS A 31 -2.06 -13.70 9.89
N ASP A 32 -1.18 -12.72 9.71
CA ASP A 32 -1.22 -11.83 8.56
C ASP A 32 -0.98 -12.58 7.25
N GLN A 33 -0.11 -13.60 7.26
CA GLN A 33 0.09 -14.47 6.10
C GLN A 33 -1.19 -15.25 5.75
N LEU A 34 -1.91 -15.77 6.75
CA LEU A 34 -3.19 -16.46 6.54
C LEU A 34 -4.26 -15.52 5.97
N VAL A 35 -4.41 -14.31 6.52
CA VAL A 35 -5.39 -13.33 6.03
C VAL A 35 -5.07 -12.88 4.60
N ARG A 36 -3.79 -12.72 4.23
CA ARG A 36 -3.36 -12.39 2.87
C ARG A 36 -3.78 -13.43 1.83
N LYS A 37 -3.86 -14.71 2.19
CA LYS A 37 -4.35 -15.76 1.26
C LYS A 37 -5.81 -15.54 0.84
N LEU A 38 -6.62 -14.89 1.68
CA LEU A 38 -8.01 -14.55 1.38
C LEU A 38 -8.17 -13.33 0.43
N GLU A 39 -7.09 -12.62 0.10
CA GLU A 39 -7.09 -11.52 -0.88
C GLU A 39 -6.98 -12.01 -2.33
N LYS A 40 -6.72 -13.31 -2.55
CA LYS A 40 -6.65 -13.89 -3.89
C LYS A 40 -7.97 -13.69 -4.63
N ARG A 41 -7.89 -13.16 -5.85
CA ARG A 41 -9.06 -12.93 -6.71
C ARG A 41 -9.53 -14.24 -7.30
N VAL A 42 -10.79 -14.54 -7.08
CA VAL A 42 -11.43 -15.80 -7.41
C VAL A 42 -12.76 -15.52 -8.08
N THR A 43 -13.18 -16.47 -8.91
CA THR A 43 -14.48 -16.45 -9.59
C THR A 43 -15.20 -17.70 -9.16
N PHE A 44 -16.39 -17.54 -8.60
CA PHE A 44 -17.23 -18.65 -8.14
C PHE A 44 -18.66 -18.44 -8.61
N GLU A 45 -19.35 -19.54 -8.89
CA GLU A 45 -20.76 -19.54 -9.19
C GLU A 45 -21.40 -20.67 -8.37
N PHE A 46 -22.05 -20.30 -7.27
CA PHE A 46 -22.78 -21.22 -6.42
C PHE A 46 -24.25 -21.24 -6.86
N LYS A 47 -24.77 -22.43 -7.15
CA LYS A 47 -26.17 -22.66 -7.54
C LYS A 47 -26.77 -23.70 -6.60
N ARG A 48 -27.40 -23.22 -5.51
CA ARG A 48 -27.93 -24.08 -4.43
C ARG A 48 -26.85 -24.97 -3.79
N THR A 49 -25.60 -24.50 -3.74
CA THR A 49 -24.46 -25.26 -3.23
C THR A 49 -24.52 -25.30 -1.69
N PRO A 50 -24.40 -26.46 -1.03
CA PRO A 50 -24.32 -26.56 0.43
C PRO A 50 -23.22 -25.67 1.02
N LEU A 51 -23.48 -25.03 2.16
CA LEU A 51 -22.53 -24.15 2.86
C LEU A 51 -21.15 -24.79 3.07
N ARG A 52 -21.10 -26.08 3.44
CA ARG A 52 -19.84 -26.83 3.59
C ARG A 52 -19.01 -26.88 2.31
N LEU A 53 -19.67 -27.05 1.15
CA LEU A 53 -18.99 -27.18 -0.14
C LEU A 53 -18.57 -25.79 -0.62
N ALA A 54 -19.42 -24.78 -0.49
CA ALA A 54 -19.07 -23.40 -0.86
C ALA A 54 -17.84 -22.89 -0.08
N ILE A 55 -17.74 -23.19 1.22
CA ILE A 55 -16.57 -22.84 2.03
C ILE A 55 -15.34 -23.67 1.64
N ALA A 56 -15.51 -24.96 1.34
CA ALA A 56 -14.42 -25.82 0.89
C ALA A 56 -13.82 -25.35 -0.45
N ASP A 57 -14.65 -24.99 -1.43
CA ASP A 57 -14.21 -24.46 -2.73
C ASP A 57 -13.40 -23.16 -2.55
N ILE A 58 -13.82 -22.29 -1.62
CA ILE A 58 -13.09 -21.06 -1.27
C ILE A 58 -11.75 -21.39 -0.59
N ALA A 59 -11.74 -22.36 0.33
CA ALA A 59 -10.56 -22.81 1.04
C ALA A 59 -9.51 -23.37 0.06
N GLU A 60 -9.93 -24.23 -0.86
CA GLU A 60 -9.09 -24.81 -1.91
C GLU A 60 -8.52 -23.74 -2.84
N ALA A 61 -9.38 -22.85 -3.37
CA ALA A 61 -8.94 -21.80 -4.28
C ALA A 61 -7.91 -20.84 -3.66
N THR A 62 -8.00 -20.62 -2.34
CA THR A 62 -7.09 -19.75 -1.57
C THR A 62 -5.87 -20.48 -1.00
N GLY A 63 -5.83 -21.81 -1.03
CA GLY A 63 -4.79 -22.61 -0.37
C GLY A 63 -4.77 -22.41 1.15
N THR A 64 -5.97 -22.28 1.74
CA THR A 64 -6.17 -22.16 3.19
C THR A 64 -6.99 -23.32 3.72
N THR A 65 -6.82 -23.64 5.00
CA THR A 65 -7.67 -24.63 5.69
C THR A 65 -8.79 -23.87 6.38
N ILE A 66 -10.04 -24.08 5.97
CA ILE A 66 -11.23 -23.49 6.62
C ILE A 66 -12.09 -24.62 7.18
N VAL A 67 -12.22 -24.69 8.51
CA VAL A 67 -13.00 -25.71 9.22
C VAL A 67 -14.29 -25.11 9.74
N ILE A 68 -15.43 -25.78 9.54
CA ILE A 68 -16.72 -25.33 10.07
C ILE A 68 -16.97 -26.00 11.43
N ASP A 69 -17.23 -25.20 12.45
CA ASP A 69 -17.62 -25.67 13.78
C ASP A 69 -19.09 -26.12 13.80
N GLY A 70 -19.33 -27.36 13.36
CA GLY A 70 -20.67 -27.94 13.27
C GLY A 70 -21.44 -27.96 14.60
N GLN A 71 -20.76 -28.06 15.74
CA GLN A 71 -21.41 -28.10 17.05
C GLN A 71 -21.92 -26.71 17.46
N SER A 72 -21.13 -25.66 17.22
CA SER A 72 -21.57 -24.29 17.48
C SER A 72 -22.67 -23.86 16.52
N LEU A 73 -22.64 -24.30 15.25
CA LEU A 73 -23.71 -24.03 14.27
C LEU A 73 -25.04 -24.68 14.70
N LYS A 74 -25.02 -25.96 15.08
CA LYS A 74 -26.22 -26.69 15.53
C LYS A 74 -26.90 -26.02 16.73
N ARG A 75 -26.10 -25.51 17.68
CA ARG A 75 -26.60 -24.83 18.89
C ARG A 75 -27.34 -23.52 18.60
N GLU A 76 -27.04 -22.86 17.49
CA GLU A 76 -27.74 -21.65 17.04
C GLU A 76 -28.77 -21.95 15.94
N GLY A 77 -29.13 -23.23 15.72
CA GLY A 77 -30.15 -23.63 14.75
C GLY A 77 -29.70 -23.69 13.29
N TYR A 78 -28.39 -23.61 13.01
CA TYR A 78 -27.85 -23.66 11.65
C TYR A 78 -27.33 -25.05 11.28
N THR A 79 -27.38 -25.38 9.98
CA THR A 79 -26.83 -26.63 9.45
C THR A 79 -25.75 -26.36 8.40
N GLN A 80 -24.82 -27.31 8.23
CA GLN A 80 -23.77 -27.22 7.22
C GLN A 80 -24.29 -27.39 5.78
N ASN A 81 -25.55 -27.78 5.61
CA ASN A 81 -26.18 -28.09 4.32
C ASN A 81 -27.07 -26.96 3.78
N MET A 82 -27.07 -25.77 4.41
CA MET A 82 -27.83 -24.62 3.94
C MET A 82 -27.34 -24.17 2.56
N SER A 83 -28.27 -24.01 1.61
CA SER A 83 -27.95 -23.71 0.21
C SER A 83 -27.44 -22.28 0.02
N GLN A 84 -26.35 -22.13 -0.73
CA GLN A 84 -25.75 -20.86 -1.15
C GLN A 84 -25.99 -20.64 -2.64
N THR A 85 -26.45 -19.44 -3.01
CA THR A 85 -26.66 -19.05 -4.41
C THR A 85 -26.05 -17.67 -4.66
N PHE A 86 -24.84 -17.63 -5.24
CA PHE A 86 -24.08 -16.40 -5.50
C PHE A 86 -23.22 -16.52 -6.75
N SER A 87 -23.00 -15.40 -7.43
CA SER A 87 -22.02 -15.31 -8.51
C SER A 87 -21.01 -14.22 -8.17
N PHE A 88 -19.74 -14.62 -8.09
CA PHE A 88 -18.61 -13.73 -7.83
C PHE A 88 -17.71 -13.73 -9.07
N LYS A 89 -17.45 -12.55 -9.65
CA LYS A 89 -16.56 -12.41 -10.81
C LYS A 89 -15.31 -11.62 -10.42
N LYS A 90 -14.14 -12.28 -10.40
CA LYS A 90 -12.83 -11.67 -10.12
C LYS A 90 -12.78 -10.86 -8.81
N GLN A 91 -13.45 -11.35 -7.75
CA GLN A 91 -13.48 -10.69 -6.44
C GLN A 91 -12.54 -11.40 -5.45
N PRO A 92 -12.00 -10.69 -4.44
CA PRO A 92 -11.22 -11.32 -3.37
C PRO A 92 -12.06 -12.38 -2.61
N ALA A 93 -11.46 -13.51 -2.26
CA ALA A 93 -12.14 -14.61 -1.56
C ALA A 93 -12.79 -14.18 -0.24
N ARG A 94 -12.20 -13.22 0.48
CA ARG A 94 -12.79 -12.61 1.68
C ARG A 94 -14.15 -11.95 1.45
N VAL A 95 -14.39 -11.39 0.26
CA VAL A 95 -15.66 -10.74 -0.09
C VAL A 95 -16.73 -11.81 -0.28
N ALA A 96 -16.37 -12.92 -0.93
CA ALA A 96 -17.24 -14.08 -1.03
C ALA A 96 -17.60 -14.66 0.35
N LEU A 97 -16.60 -14.82 1.23
CA LEU A 97 -16.83 -15.26 2.62
C LEU A 97 -17.70 -14.28 3.40
N HIS A 98 -17.46 -12.98 3.29
CA HIS A 98 -18.28 -11.97 3.94
C HIS A 98 -19.74 -12.07 3.52
N GLN A 99 -20.00 -12.23 2.22
CA GLN A 99 -21.35 -12.29 1.67
C GLN A 99 -22.07 -13.59 2.07
N ILE A 100 -21.36 -14.71 2.13
CA ILE A 100 -21.89 -15.98 2.65
C ILE A 100 -22.26 -15.81 4.13
N LEU A 101 -21.34 -15.31 4.96
CA LEU A 101 -21.52 -15.21 6.41
C LEU A 101 -22.54 -14.13 6.81
N LYS A 102 -22.68 -13.06 6.03
CA LYS A 102 -23.66 -11.98 6.29
C LYS A 102 -25.11 -12.46 6.28
N GLN A 103 -25.42 -13.56 5.59
CA GLN A 103 -26.76 -14.17 5.63
C GLN A 103 -27.11 -14.77 6.99
N TYR A 104 -26.11 -14.99 7.85
CA TYR A 104 -26.25 -15.67 9.13
C TYR A 104 -25.64 -14.79 10.23
N GLU A 105 -26.50 -14.01 10.88
CA GLU A 105 -26.13 -12.93 11.81
C GLU A 105 -25.20 -13.30 12.99
N PRO A 106 -25.15 -14.57 13.49
CA PRO A 106 -24.18 -14.96 14.50
C PRO A 106 -22.91 -15.60 13.91
N LEU A 107 -22.78 -15.86 12.61
CA LEU A 107 -21.59 -16.51 12.06
C LEU A 107 -20.42 -15.54 11.89
N VAL A 108 -19.24 -15.99 12.30
CA VAL A 108 -17.97 -15.27 12.23
C VAL A 108 -16.86 -16.19 11.74
N LEU A 109 -15.89 -15.60 11.03
CA LEU A 109 -14.64 -16.27 10.70
C LEU A 109 -13.63 -15.97 11.80
N CYS A 110 -12.98 -17.00 12.31
CA CYS A 110 -11.97 -16.90 13.35
C CYS A 110 -10.66 -17.55 12.91
N ILE A 111 -9.55 -17.17 13.55
CA ILE A 111 -8.24 -17.85 13.38
C ILE A 111 -8.07 -18.87 14.51
N ASP A 112 -7.75 -20.11 14.15
CA ASP A 112 -7.38 -21.16 15.10
C ASP A 112 -5.86 -21.36 15.06
N GLN A 113 -5.17 -20.81 16.07
CA GLN A 113 -3.71 -20.84 16.20
C GLN A 113 -3.18 -22.28 16.31
N ASN A 114 -3.98 -23.22 16.83
CA ASN A 114 -3.55 -24.60 17.02
C ASN A 114 -3.59 -25.43 15.73
N LYS A 115 -4.35 -24.99 14.72
CA LYS A 115 -4.56 -25.72 13.45
C LYS A 115 -4.06 -24.96 12.22
N ALA A 116 -3.37 -23.83 12.41
CA ALA A 116 -2.86 -22.96 11.35
C ALA A 116 -3.89 -22.70 10.23
N GLY A 117 -5.12 -22.37 10.61
CA GLY A 117 -6.24 -22.27 9.69
C GLY A 117 -7.38 -21.39 10.21
N PHE A 118 -8.40 -21.22 9.37
CA PHE A 118 -9.61 -20.50 9.71
C PHE A 118 -10.67 -21.45 10.26
N VAL A 119 -11.50 -20.94 11.16
CA VAL A 119 -12.68 -21.62 11.67
C VAL A 119 -13.90 -20.74 11.46
N VAL A 120 -14.93 -21.28 10.81
CA VAL A 120 -16.25 -20.66 10.75
C VAL A 120 -17.05 -21.17 11.94
N THR A 121 -17.39 -20.26 12.86
CA THR A 121 -18.15 -20.57 14.08
C THR A 121 -19.15 -19.46 14.39
N THR A 122 -19.90 -19.60 15.46
CA THR A 122 -20.83 -18.56 15.94
C THR A 122 -20.11 -17.60 16.87
N LYS A 123 -20.59 -16.36 17.02
CA LYS A 123 -20.06 -15.37 17.99
C LYS A 123 -19.91 -15.97 19.38
N ARG A 124 -20.85 -16.83 19.78
CA ARG A 124 -20.83 -17.55 21.05
C ARG A 124 -19.74 -18.63 21.08
N GLY A 125 -19.60 -19.43 20.02
CA GLY A 125 -18.55 -20.43 19.88
C GLY A 125 -17.14 -19.82 19.88
N ALA A 126 -16.95 -18.67 19.22
CA ALA A 126 -15.70 -17.92 19.22
C ALA A 126 -15.30 -17.48 20.63
N LYS A 127 -16.25 -16.92 21.41
CA LYS A 127 -16.01 -16.51 22.81
C LYS A 127 -15.66 -17.70 23.71
N GLN A 128 -16.38 -18.82 23.59
CA GLN A 128 -16.13 -20.03 24.39
C GLN A 128 -14.74 -20.61 24.13
N ARG A 129 -14.28 -20.58 22.88
CA ARG A 129 -12.98 -21.10 22.45
C ARG A 129 -11.86 -20.07 22.50
N LYS A 130 -12.13 -18.84 22.97
CA LYS A 130 -11.20 -17.69 22.97
C LYS A 130 -10.54 -17.45 21.61
N LEU A 131 -11.30 -17.63 20.53
CA LEU A 131 -10.80 -17.45 19.16
C LEU A 131 -10.88 -15.99 18.74
N GLU A 132 -9.88 -15.55 17.99
CA GLU A 132 -9.81 -14.20 17.46
C GLU A 132 -10.63 -14.07 16.16
N THR A 133 -11.51 -13.08 16.07
CA THR A 133 -12.40 -12.87 14.92
C THR A 133 -11.73 -12.04 13.83
N VAL A 134 -11.84 -12.49 12.58
CA VAL A 134 -11.30 -11.78 11.40
C VAL A 134 -12.35 -10.82 10.85
N PRO A 135 -12.06 -9.51 10.72
CA PRO A 135 -12.97 -8.57 10.09
C PRO A 135 -12.99 -8.77 8.57
N LEU A 136 -14.13 -9.22 8.03
CA LEU A 136 -14.31 -9.51 6.60
C LEU A 136 -14.93 -8.36 5.80
N ASP A 137 -15.43 -7.34 6.49
CA ASP A 137 -16.13 -6.16 5.97
C ASP A 137 -15.17 -5.06 5.48
N LYS A 138 -13.90 -5.13 5.86
CA LYS A 138 -12.86 -4.16 5.47
C LYS A 138 -11.84 -4.86 4.58
N PRO A 139 -11.26 -4.19 3.54
CA PRO A 139 -9.89 -4.47 3.09
C PRO A 139 -9.06 -5.00 4.25
N ALA A 140 -8.29 -6.09 4.06
CA ALA A 140 -7.12 -6.23 4.91
C ALA A 140 -6.49 -4.84 4.85
N ASN A 141 -6.43 -4.17 6.01
CA ASN A 141 -5.80 -2.86 6.10
C ASN A 141 -4.48 -3.06 5.34
N PRO A 142 -4.09 -2.23 4.37
CA PRO A 142 -2.72 -2.27 3.92
C PRO A 142 -1.93 -2.02 5.19
N GLN A 143 -1.46 -3.11 5.82
CA GLN A 143 -0.54 -3.02 6.92
C GLN A 143 0.60 -2.22 6.29
N PRO A 144 0.93 -1.03 6.82
CA PRO A 144 2.25 -0.51 6.55
C PRO A 144 3.18 -1.65 6.94
N ASP A 145 4.04 -2.10 6.04
CA ASP A 145 5.03 -3.11 6.40
C ASP A 145 5.71 -2.59 7.67
N GLY A 146 5.34 -3.20 8.79
CA GLY A 146 5.78 -2.85 10.13
C GLY A 146 7.20 -3.32 10.25
N GLY A 147 8.10 -2.57 9.63
CA GLY A 147 9.53 -2.71 9.77
C GLY A 147 10.06 -1.34 10.12
N SER A 148 10.62 -1.22 11.31
CA SER A 148 11.56 -0.17 11.63
C SER A 148 12.61 -0.06 10.52
N GLY A 149 12.92 1.17 10.11
CA GLY A 149 14.19 1.55 9.48
C GLY A 149 14.62 0.92 8.14
N SER A 150 13.95 -0.06 7.56
CA SER A 150 14.43 -0.68 6.32
C SER A 150 13.93 0.08 5.09
N ARG A 151 14.86 0.63 4.31
CA ARG A 151 14.69 1.29 3.00
C ARG A 151 13.81 0.53 1.97
N LYS A 152 13.40 -0.71 2.25
CA LYS A 152 12.51 -1.52 1.37
C LYS A 152 11.01 -1.18 1.49
N SER A 153 10.55 -0.45 2.50
CA SER A 153 9.10 -0.21 2.77
C SER A 153 8.55 1.19 2.36
N LEU A 154 9.12 1.84 1.34
CA LEU A 154 8.70 3.22 1.01
C LEU A 154 7.25 3.31 0.51
N MET A 155 6.79 2.34 -0.28
CA MET A 155 5.47 2.33 -0.92
C MET A 155 5.16 0.92 -1.41
N SER A 156 3.95 0.38 -1.16
CA SER A 156 3.58 -0.97 -1.60
C SER A 156 3.58 -1.13 -3.14
N LYS A 157 3.77 -2.37 -3.63
CA LYS A 157 3.71 -2.71 -5.07
C LYS A 157 2.43 -2.20 -5.74
N ALA A 158 1.30 -2.35 -5.07
CA ALA A 158 0.01 -1.93 -5.58
C ALA A 158 -0.12 -0.40 -5.64
N ALA A 159 0.41 0.32 -4.64
CA ALA A 159 0.46 1.78 -4.66
C ALA A 159 1.39 2.28 -5.78
N LEU A 160 2.56 1.65 -5.96
CA LEU A 160 3.51 1.97 -7.02
C LEU A 160 2.88 1.81 -8.41
N ASP A 161 2.24 0.68 -8.68
CA ASP A 161 1.58 0.45 -9.97
C ASP A 161 0.47 1.47 -10.25
N ARG A 162 -0.40 1.75 -9.27
CA ARG A 162 -1.48 2.74 -9.41
C ARG A 162 -0.95 4.15 -9.62
N LEU A 163 0.04 4.57 -8.83
CA LEU A 163 0.65 5.90 -8.93
C LEU A 163 1.33 6.09 -10.28
N THR A 164 2.09 5.08 -10.73
CA THR A 164 2.77 5.09 -12.03
C THR A 164 1.77 5.23 -13.17
N LYS A 165 0.73 4.38 -13.20
CA LYS A 165 -0.31 4.41 -14.24
C LYS A 165 -1.09 5.72 -14.22
N ARG A 166 -1.46 6.22 -13.04
CA ARG A 166 -2.14 7.52 -12.91
C ARG A 166 -1.28 8.66 -13.46
N SER A 167 0.01 8.71 -13.09
CA SER A 167 0.93 9.71 -13.61
C SER A 167 1.14 9.60 -15.12
N LEU A 168 1.10 8.39 -15.69
CA LEU A 168 1.15 8.19 -17.14
C LEU A 168 -0.09 8.70 -17.86
N VAL A 169 -1.29 8.38 -17.37
CA VAL A 169 -2.55 8.92 -17.92
C VAL A 169 -2.52 10.45 -17.93
N GLU A 170 -2.04 11.02 -16.84
CA GLU A 170 -1.87 12.45 -16.65
C GLU A 170 -0.82 13.07 -17.60
N LEU A 171 0.32 12.42 -17.79
CA LEU A 171 1.36 12.85 -18.73
C LEU A 171 0.86 12.76 -20.18
N ASN A 172 0.19 11.66 -20.55
CA ASN A 172 -0.43 11.49 -21.87
C ASN A 172 -1.42 12.62 -22.17
N ALA A 173 -2.26 13.00 -21.21
CA ALA A 173 -3.17 14.14 -21.34
C ALA A 173 -2.43 15.49 -21.47
N ASP A 174 -1.24 15.62 -20.88
CA ASP A 174 -0.43 16.84 -21.02
C ASP A 174 0.28 16.93 -22.37
N VAL A 175 0.50 15.80 -23.05
CA VAL A 175 1.23 15.71 -24.34
C VAL A 175 0.35 15.27 -25.50
N GLU A 176 -0.97 15.25 -25.31
CA GLU A 176 -1.94 14.81 -26.32
C GLU A 176 -1.75 15.55 -27.65
N ASN A 177 -1.65 16.89 -27.58
CA ASN A 177 -1.45 17.80 -28.69
C ASN A 177 -0.48 18.95 -28.32
N PRO A 178 0.08 19.69 -29.31
CA PRO A 178 1.04 20.76 -29.04
C PRO A 178 0.49 21.88 -28.13
N ALA A 179 -0.79 22.20 -28.23
CA ALA A 179 -1.40 23.25 -27.42
C ALA A 179 -1.48 22.86 -25.93
N ALA A 180 -1.90 21.62 -25.64
CA ALA A 180 -1.91 21.06 -24.30
C ALA A 180 -0.50 21.06 -23.69
N TYR A 181 0.50 20.60 -24.45
CA TYR A 181 1.90 20.57 -24.03
C TYR A 181 2.41 21.96 -23.65
N ARG A 182 2.21 22.96 -24.50
CA ARG A 182 2.64 24.34 -24.21
C ARG A 182 1.96 24.89 -22.97
N LYS A 183 0.64 24.69 -22.84
CA LYS A 183 -0.16 25.17 -21.71
C LYS A 183 0.26 24.51 -20.39
N ARG A 184 0.55 23.21 -20.42
CA ARG A 184 0.77 22.36 -19.23
C ARG A 184 2.25 22.00 -19.00
N PHE A 185 3.18 22.59 -19.74
CA PHE A 185 4.62 22.32 -19.58
C PHE A 185 5.12 22.40 -18.13
N ARG A 186 4.60 23.35 -17.35
CA ARG A 186 4.98 23.50 -15.92
C ARG A 186 4.47 22.37 -15.02
N SER A 187 3.38 21.69 -15.38
CA SER A 187 2.88 20.51 -14.63
C SER A 187 3.54 19.21 -15.07
N ILE A 188 4.06 19.15 -16.30
CA ILE A 188 4.81 17.98 -16.81
C ILE A 188 6.07 17.74 -15.97
N GLN A 189 6.81 18.79 -15.64
CA GLN A 189 8.11 18.68 -14.93
C GLN A 189 8.02 17.98 -13.55
N PRO A 190 7.10 18.37 -12.63
CA PRO A 190 6.88 17.63 -11.39
C PRO A 190 6.36 16.19 -11.60
N ARG A 191 5.62 15.92 -12.68
CA ARG A 191 5.12 14.57 -13.01
C ARG A 191 6.23 13.64 -13.49
N LEU A 192 7.14 14.15 -14.33
CA LEU A 192 8.36 13.43 -14.71
C LEU A 192 9.26 13.16 -13.51
N THR A 193 9.35 14.13 -12.59
CA THR A 193 10.05 13.95 -11.31
C THR A 193 9.40 12.84 -10.47
N ALA A 194 8.07 12.77 -10.40
CA ALA A 194 7.39 11.64 -9.76
C ALA A 194 7.71 10.30 -10.45
N MET A 195 7.83 10.29 -11.79
CA MET A 195 8.18 9.09 -12.53
C MET A 195 9.61 8.60 -12.25
N LEU A 196 10.56 9.53 -12.07
CA LEU A 196 11.91 9.20 -11.60
C LEU A 196 11.89 8.54 -10.23
N VAL A 197 11.11 9.10 -9.29
CA VAL A 197 10.91 8.51 -7.96
C VAL A 197 10.29 7.11 -8.06
N PHE A 198 9.27 6.92 -8.90
CA PHE A 198 8.66 5.59 -9.08
C PHE A 198 9.63 4.58 -9.66
N ALA A 199 10.46 4.96 -10.64
CA ALA A 199 11.49 4.10 -11.19
C ALA A 199 12.51 3.67 -10.12
N GLN A 200 13.02 4.61 -9.32
CA GLN A 200 13.94 4.30 -8.22
C GLN A 200 13.32 3.35 -7.18
N VAL A 201 12.03 3.52 -6.86
CA VAL A 201 11.31 2.61 -5.98
C VAL A 201 11.09 1.24 -6.64
N ALA A 202 10.77 1.21 -7.94
CA ALA A 202 10.52 -0.02 -8.70
C ALA A 202 11.76 -0.93 -8.79
N GLU A 203 12.96 -0.37 -8.87
CA GLU A 203 14.21 -1.14 -8.85
C GLU A 203 14.35 -2.00 -7.58
N ARG A 204 13.80 -1.52 -6.45
CA ARG A 204 13.83 -2.24 -5.16
C ARG A 204 12.92 -3.48 -5.18
N TYR A 205 11.98 -3.56 -6.12
CA TYR A 205 11.02 -4.66 -6.25
C TYR A 205 11.48 -5.80 -7.17
N LYS A 206 12.71 -5.80 -7.69
CA LYS A 206 13.38 -6.90 -8.42
C LYS A 206 12.44 -7.97 -9.06
N LYS A 207 11.68 -7.58 -10.10
CA LYS A 207 10.75 -8.42 -10.91
C LYS A 207 9.35 -8.65 -10.35
N ASP A 208 9.02 -8.11 -9.18
CA ASP A 208 7.68 -8.24 -8.60
C ASP A 208 6.63 -7.28 -9.17
N VAL A 209 7.08 -6.25 -9.88
CA VAL A 209 6.24 -5.33 -10.65
C VAL A 209 6.59 -5.53 -12.12
N THR A 210 5.57 -5.65 -12.98
CA THR A 210 5.71 -6.06 -14.40
C THR A 210 6.83 -5.33 -15.15
N TRP A 211 7.04 -4.04 -14.85
CA TRP A 211 8.01 -3.20 -15.53
C TRP A 211 9.29 -2.92 -14.73
N SER A 212 9.42 -3.45 -13.51
CA SER A 212 10.57 -3.19 -12.62
C SER A 212 11.93 -3.62 -13.21
N ALA A 213 11.94 -4.63 -14.08
CA ALA A 213 13.15 -5.04 -14.81
C ALA A 213 13.67 -3.94 -15.77
N ASN A 214 12.79 -3.04 -16.20
CA ASN A 214 13.10 -1.91 -17.08
C ASN A 214 13.09 -0.57 -16.31
N ALA A 215 13.11 -0.58 -14.98
CA ALA A 215 13.02 0.64 -14.18
C ALA A 215 14.14 1.65 -14.49
N VAL A 216 15.38 1.17 -14.70
CA VAL A 216 16.50 2.03 -15.13
C VAL A 216 16.22 2.71 -16.47
N THR A 217 15.58 2.01 -17.41
CA THR A 217 15.19 2.60 -18.70
C THR A 217 14.11 3.68 -18.51
N VAL A 218 13.11 3.43 -17.66
CA VAL A 218 12.10 4.44 -17.30
C VAL A 218 12.77 5.66 -16.66
N GLN A 219 13.73 5.44 -15.75
CA GLN A 219 14.50 6.51 -15.12
C GLN A 219 15.24 7.36 -16.16
N ALA A 220 15.96 6.71 -17.08
CA ALA A 220 16.70 7.40 -18.14
C ALA A 220 15.80 8.25 -19.04
N ILE A 221 14.64 7.70 -19.46
CA ILE A 221 13.68 8.44 -20.30
C ILE A 221 13.11 9.62 -19.51
N ALA A 222 12.60 9.40 -18.29
CA ALA A 222 12.00 10.45 -17.49
C ALA A 222 13.00 11.59 -17.18
N PHE A 223 14.27 11.25 -16.94
CA PHE A 223 15.33 12.23 -16.72
C PHE A 223 15.58 13.05 -17.98
N HIS A 224 15.79 12.39 -19.12
CA HIS A 224 15.98 13.05 -20.40
C HIS A 224 14.85 14.01 -20.72
N LEU A 225 13.60 13.54 -20.64
CA LEU A 225 12.41 14.36 -20.89
C LEU A 225 12.32 15.59 -19.98
N ARG A 226 12.80 15.47 -18.74
CA ARG A 226 12.84 16.57 -17.78
C ARG A 226 13.87 17.64 -18.17
N THR A 227 14.98 17.24 -18.79
CA THR A 227 16.02 18.17 -19.25
C THR A 227 15.64 18.96 -20.51
N LEU A 228 14.57 18.57 -21.20
CA LEU A 228 14.09 19.27 -22.38
C LEU A 228 13.79 20.73 -22.04
N LYS A 229 14.59 21.62 -22.63
CA LYS A 229 14.38 23.06 -22.53
C LYS A 229 13.33 23.43 -23.57
N GLN A 230 12.34 24.25 -23.17
CA GLN A 230 11.37 24.95 -24.03
C GLN A 230 10.04 24.26 -24.38
N ARG A 231 9.10 25.13 -24.77
CA ARG A 231 7.79 24.84 -25.35
C ARG A 231 7.85 24.74 -26.89
N SER A 232 8.89 24.08 -27.42
CA SER A 232 9.15 23.96 -28.86
C SER A 232 8.38 22.80 -29.50
N ALA A 233 8.29 22.80 -30.84
CA ALA A 233 7.69 21.70 -31.61
C ALA A 233 8.55 20.42 -31.52
N THR A 234 9.87 20.56 -31.54
CA THR A 234 10.82 19.45 -31.34
C THR A 234 10.66 18.86 -29.94
N GLY A 235 10.64 19.72 -28.90
CA GLY A 235 10.44 19.28 -27.52
C GLY A 235 9.09 18.60 -27.29
N TYR A 236 8.02 19.06 -27.96
CA TYR A 236 6.73 18.37 -27.96
C TYR A 236 6.83 16.94 -28.54
N THR A 237 7.43 16.82 -29.72
CA THR A 237 7.54 15.53 -30.44
C THR A 237 8.34 14.53 -29.60
N GLU A 238 9.45 14.98 -29.03
CA GLU A 238 10.32 14.19 -28.17
C GLU A 238 9.64 13.81 -26.85
N MET A 239 8.94 14.75 -26.21
CA MET A 239 8.15 14.50 -25.01
C MET A 239 7.07 13.44 -25.27
N LYS A 240 6.32 13.57 -26.36
CA LYS A 240 5.26 12.61 -26.72
C LYS A 240 5.82 11.23 -26.99
N ALA A 241 6.94 11.13 -27.72
CA ALA A 241 7.61 9.86 -27.98
C ALA A 241 8.12 9.20 -26.70
N GLY A 242 8.76 9.96 -25.80
CA GLY A 242 9.27 9.43 -24.54
C GLY A 242 8.16 9.00 -23.58
N VAL A 243 7.07 9.76 -23.47
CA VAL A 243 5.91 9.36 -22.64
C VAL A 243 5.29 8.06 -23.18
N ALA A 244 5.10 7.95 -24.50
CA ALA A 244 4.61 6.71 -25.14
C ALA A 244 5.57 5.53 -24.92
N GLU A 245 6.89 5.78 -24.90
CA GLU A 245 7.88 4.76 -24.59
C GLU A 245 7.75 4.26 -23.14
N ILE A 246 7.60 5.16 -22.15
CA ILE A 246 7.38 4.78 -20.75
C ILE A 246 6.07 4.00 -20.61
N GLU A 247 4.99 4.43 -21.27
CA GLU A 247 3.71 3.72 -21.25
C GLU A 247 3.84 2.28 -21.74
N ARG A 248 4.53 2.08 -22.87
CA ARG A 248 4.82 0.75 -23.41
C ARG A 248 5.62 -0.11 -22.42
N ILE A 249 6.61 0.46 -21.74
CA ILE A 249 7.39 -0.24 -20.69
C ILE A 249 6.49 -0.65 -19.53
N VAL A 250 5.68 0.27 -19.02
CA VAL A 250 4.78 0.03 -17.88
C VAL A 250 3.70 -1.01 -18.21
N ALA A 251 3.29 -1.10 -19.47
CA ALA A 251 2.41 -2.15 -19.99
C ALA A 251 3.10 -3.53 -20.15
N GLY A 252 4.41 -3.65 -19.87
CA GLY A 252 5.18 -4.88 -19.99
C GLY A 252 5.84 -5.09 -21.36
N GLY A 253 5.86 -4.07 -22.21
CA GLY A 253 6.53 -4.11 -23.51
C GLY A 253 8.05 -4.24 -23.39
N LYS A 254 8.66 -4.98 -24.34
CA LYS A 254 10.12 -5.10 -24.44
C LYS A 254 10.71 -3.84 -25.05
N VAL A 255 11.78 -3.32 -24.43
CA VAL A 255 12.50 -2.12 -24.88
C VAL A 255 14.00 -2.37 -24.85
N ALA A 256 14.75 -1.64 -25.68
CA ALA A 256 16.19 -1.60 -25.55
C ALA A 256 16.57 -0.99 -24.20
N ALA A 257 17.51 -1.63 -23.49
CA ALA A 257 18.01 -1.11 -22.23
C ALA A 257 18.71 0.23 -22.45
N LYS A 258 18.38 1.24 -21.65
CA LYS A 258 19.09 2.52 -21.62
C LYS A 258 20.03 2.54 -20.41
N LYS A 259 21.16 3.24 -20.54
CA LYS A 259 22.09 3.42 -19.43
C LYS A 259 21.44 4.24 -18.32
N ARG A 260 21.80 3.95 -17.06
CA ARG A 260 21.40 4.77 -15.93
C ARG A 260 21.92 6.20 -16.17
N PRO A 261 21.10 7.24 -15.98
CA PRO A 261 21.61 8.60 -16.00
C PRO A 261 22.60 8.78 -14.84
N GLU A 262 23.68 9.54 -15.05
CA GLU A 262 24.63 9.90 -14.00
C GLU A 262 23.98 10.88 -13.01
N ILE A 263 23.20 10.31 -12.08
CA ILE A 263 22.55 11.03 -10.99
C ILE A 263 22.46 10.02 -9.85
N GLU A 264 23.16 10.30 -8.76
CA GLU A 264 23.29 9.37 -7.65
C GLU A 264 21.96 9.18 -6.91
N GLU A 265 21.15 10.24 -6.79
CA GLU A 265 19.74 10.23 -6.39
C GLU A 265 19.10 11.51 -6.93
N ASP A 266 17.86 11.46 -7.43
CA ASP A 266 17.20 12.64 -7.99
C ASP A 266 16.71 13.59 -6.86
N LYS A 267 17.63 14.43 -6.36
CA LYS A 267 17.40 15.35 -5.24
C LYS A 267 17.05 16.78 -5.69
N GLU A 268 16.45 16.95 -6.87
CA GLU A 268 16.02 18.28 -7.34
C GLU A 268 14.84 18.83 -6.51
N LEU A 269 15.20 19.38 -5.35
CA LEU A 269 14.30 19.80 -4.29
C LEU A 269 13.14 20.69 -4.77
N PRO A 270 13.34 21.70 -5.66
CA PRO A 270 12.22 22.52 -6.12
C PRO A 270 11.14 21.73 -6.87
N ARG A 271 11.52 20.71 -7.65
CA ARG A 271 10.57 19.89 -8.40
C ARG A 271 9.89 18.85 -7.52
N LEU A 272 10.63 18.27 -6.57
CA LEU A 272 10.09 17.39 -5.54
C LEU A 272 9.04 18.13 -4.69
N MET A 273 9.36 19.33 -4.20
CA MET A 273 8.43 20.18 -3.46
C MET A 273 7.21 20.55 -4.29
N LYS A 274 7.39 20.88 -5.58
CA LYS A 274 6.25 21.16 -6.47
C LYS A 274 5.34 19.95 -6.63
N ARG A 275 5.89 18.73 -6.70
CA ARG A 275 5.08 17.51 -6.77
C ARG A 275 4.35 17.23 -5.45
N MET A 276 4.97 17.49 -4.30
CA MET A 276 4.33 17.39 -2.99
C MET A 276 3.19 18.40 -2.85
N GLU A 277 3.36 19.64 -3.33
CA GLU A 277 2.30 20.65 -3.33
C GLU A 277 1.07 20.17 -4.13
N GLN A 278 1.30 19.56 -5.31
CA GLN A 278 0.23 18.97 -6.12
C GLN A 278 -0.49 17.82 -5.39
N ALA A 279 0.26 16.93 -4.74
CA ALA A 279 -0.31 15.84 -3.93
C ALA A 279 -1.17 16.40 -2.79
N PHE A 280 -0.63 17.38 -2.06
CA PHE A 280 -1.30 18.01 -0.93
C PHE A 280 -2.59 18.73 -1.34
N LYS A 281 -2.61 19.39 -2.50
CA LYS A 281 -3.85 19.98 -3.07
C LYS A 281 -4.92 18.92 -3.35
N ARG A 282 -4.54 17.73 -3.85
CA ARG A 282 -5.48 16.61 -4.07
C ARG A 282 -6.02 16.06 -2.76
N LEU A 283 -5.18 15.96 -1.73
CA LEU A 283 -5.63 15.57 -0.39
C LEU A 283 -6.64 16.59 0.18
N LYS A 284 -6.39 17.89 0.01
CA LYS A 284 -7.32 18.95 0.42
C LYS A 284 -8.66 18.85 -0.31
N ALA A 285 -8.64 18.60 -1.62
CA ALA A 285 -9.85 18.40 -2.41
C ALA A 285 -10.63 17.16 -1.93
N ALA A 286 -9.95 16.03 -1.73
CA ALA A 286 -10.58 14.80 -1.23
C ALA A 286 -11.19 14.98 0.18
N ARG A 287 -10.55 15.75 1.06
CA ARG A 287 -11.09 16.09 2.39
C ARG A 287 -12.36 16.95 2.30
N GLY A 288 -12.47 17.81 1.29
CA GLY A 288 -13.62 18.70 1.09
C GLY A 288 -14.87 17.99 0.56
N GLU A 289 -14.72 16.76 0.04
CA GLU A 289 -15.82 16.00 -0.53
C GLU A 289 -16.77 15.48 0.56
N LYS A 290 -18.08 15.67 0.38
CA LYS A 290 -19.08 15.29 1.39
C LYS A 290 -19.27 13.78 1.47
N LYS A 291 -19.19 13.10 0.31
CA LYS A 291 -19.39 11.66 0.17
C LYS A 291 -18.37 11.09 -0.82
N PRO A 292 -17.08 11.01 -0.45
CA PRO A 292 -16.04 10.53 -1.36
C PRO A 292 -16.26 9.07 -1.71
N THR A 293 -16.17 8.76 -3.00
CA THR A 293 -16.19 7.38 -3.51
C THR A 293 -14.95 6.61 -3.07
N ALA A 294 -15.01 5.28 -3.08
CA ALA A 294 -13.85 4.44 -2.79
C ALA A 294 -12.64 4.75 -3.69
N VAL A 295 -12.89 5.11 -4.95
CA VAL A 295 -11.84 5.51 -5.91
C VAL A 295 -11.18 6.83 -5.49
N GLN A 296 -11.96 7.83 -5.07
CA GLN A 296 -11.43 9.11 -4.60
C GLN A 296 -10.63 8.94 -3.30
N ILE A 297 -11.12 8.09 -2.38
CA ILE A 297 -10.40 7.76 -1.15
C ILE A 297 -9.06 7.11 -1.51
N GLN A 298 -9.06 6.08 -2.35
CA GLN A 298 -7.84 5.39 -2.74
C GLN A 298 -6.84 6.33 -3.43
N ALA A 299 -7.31 7.23 -4.30
CA ALA A 299 -6.47 8.24 -4.93
C ALA A 299 -5.82 9.17 -3.88
N ALA A 300 -6.56 9.56 -2.84
CA ALA A 300 -6.01 10.34 -1.72
C ALA A 300 -4.96 9.54 -0.94
N LEU A 301 -5.21 8.26 -0.61
CA LEU A 301 -4.23 7.41 0.07
C LEU A 301 -2.93 7.26 -0.75
N ASP A 302 -3.06 7.14 -2.06
CA ASP A 302 -1.92 7.06 -2.97
C ASP A 302 -1.12 8.39 -2.98
N GLU A 303 -1.79 9.56 -2.99
CA GLU A 303 -1.09 10.85 -2.89
C GLU A 303 -0.40 11.05 -1.54
N ALA A 304 -1.01 10.62 -0.43
CA ALA A 304 -0.38 10.64 0.89
C ALA A 304 0.85 9.73 0.94
N THR A 305 0.78 8.55 0.31
CA THR A 305 1.92 7.65 0.16
C THR A 305 3.05 8.31 -0.62
N LEU A 306 2.73 9.01 -1.72
CA LEU A 306 3.74 9.73 -2.49
C LEU A 306 4.41 10.86 -1.67
N ILE A 307 3.64 11.63 -0.89
CA ILE A 307 4.23 12.64 0.01
C ILE A 307 5.22 11.99 0.97
N ALA A 308 4.88 10.84 1.56
CA ALA A 308 5.79 10.12 2.44
C ALA A 308 7.07 9.63 1.73
N VAL A 309 6.96 9.16 0.49
CA VAL A 309 8.14 8.74 -0.30
C VAL A 309 9.03 9.93 -0.62
N ILE A 310 8.46 11.05 -1.08
CA ILE A 310 9.24 12.25 -1.37
C ILE A 310 9.89 12.80 -0.09
N ALA A 311 9.17 12.82 1.03
CA ALA A 311 9.72 13.26 2.32
C ALA A 311 10.97 12.45 2.72
N ASN A 312 11.00 11.14 2.44
CA ASN A 312 12.18 10.32 2.69
C ASN A 312 13.37 10.62 1.77
N LEU A 313 13.10 11.02 0.52
CA LEU A 313 14.16 11.48 -0.38
C LEU A 313 14.72 12.84 0.07
N VAL A 314 13.83 13.73 0.51
CA VAL A 314 14.16 15.07 0.99
C VAL A 314 14.98 15.04 2.29
N GLU A 315 14.72 14.06 3.16
CA GLU A 315 15.47 13.85 4.41
C GLU A 315 16.99 13.81 4.20
N ASN A 316 17.47 13.24 3.09
CA ASN A 316 18.90 13.10 2.79
C ASN A 316 19.39 14.10 1.72
N THR A 317 18.77 15.28 1.65
CA THR A 317 19.17 16.32 0.68
C THR A 317 20.54 16.89 1.04
N ASP A 318 21.43 17.01 0.05
CA ASP A 318 22.77 17.54 0.25
C ASP A 318 22.70 18.98 0.79
N GLY A 319 23.54 19.28 1.78
CA GLY A 319 23.52 20.57 2.48
C GLY A 319 22.55 20.66 3.67
N TYR A 320 21.65 19.69 3.85
CA TYR A 320 20.69 19.67 4.97
C TYR A 320 20.64 18.32 5.71
N ALA A 321 21.33 17.29 5.22
CA ALA A 321 21.28 15.94 5.78
C ALA A 321 21.78 15.84 7.23
N ASP A 322 22.67 16.75 7.64
CA ASP A 322 23.24 16.83 9.00
C ASP A 322 22.47 17.80 9.91
N ASP A 323 21.41 18.43 9.42
CA ASP A 323 20.55 19.33 10.20
C ASP A 323 19.40 18.54 10.86
N ASP A 324 19.41 18.49 12.19
CA ASP A 324 18.44 17.77 12.99
C ASP A 324 17.00 18.28 12.79
N ASP A 325 16.81 19.59 12.62
CA ASP A 325 15.49 20.19 12.43
C ASP A 325 14.94 19.87 11.04
N TRP A 326 15.81 19.87 10.02
CA TRP A 326 15.46 19.43 8.67
C TRP A 326 15.03 17.95 8.65
N THR A 327 15.87 17.07 9.19
CA THR A 327 15.61 15.63 9.18
C THR A 327 14.39 15.27 10.04
N ALA A 328 14.21 15.92 11.20
CA ALA A 328 13.02 15.76 12.03
C ALA A 328 11.75 16.24 11.30
N GLY A 329 11.82 17.37 10.60
CA GLY A 329 10.73 17.89 9.76
C GLY A 329 10.33 16.90 8.67
N ALA A 330 11.30 16.37 7.92
CA ALA A 330 11.09 15.37 6.88
C ALA A 330 10.48 14.06 7.43
N LYS A 331 11.01 13.54 8.55
CA LYS A 331 10.48 12.35 9.24
C LYS A 331 9.05 12.55 9.72
N LYS A 332 8.75 13.71 10.32
CA LYS A 332 7.39 14.04 10.78
C LYS A 332 6.40 14.10 9.61
N LEU A 333 6.82 14.65 8.47
CA LEU A 333 6.03 14.68 7.25
C LEU A 333 5.80 13.27 6.68
N GLN A 334 6.82 12.41 6.71
CA GLN A 334 6.71 11.00 6.31
C GLN A 334 5.71 10.24 7.19
N VAL A 335 5.85 10.35 8.51
CA VAL A 335 5.00 9.65 9.49
C VAL A 335 3.54 10.12 9.39
N SER A 336 3.29 11.42 9.40
CA SER A 336 1.94 11.98 9.32
C SER A 336 1.24 11.65 8.00
N SER A 337 1.98 11.63 6.89
CA SER A 337 1.43 11.24 5.59
C SER A 337 1.07 9.75 5.54
N ARG A 338 1.91 8.86 6.10
CA ARG A 338 1.62 7.41 6.22
C ARG A 338 0.46 7.10 7.18
N ALA A 339 0.18 7.98 8.12
CA ALA A 339 -0.94 7.82 9.05
C ALA A 339 -2.31 8.05 8.39
N ILE A 340 -2.36 8.58 7.16
CA ILE A 340 -3.59 8.69 6.36
C ILE A 340 -3.93 7.31 5.78
N LYS A 341 -4.90 6.62 6.37
CA LYS A 341 -5.33 5.25 5.97
C LYS A 341 -6.78 5.18 5.47
N ASP A 342 -7.59 6.18 5.79
CA ASP A 342 -9.01 6.25 5.48
C ASP A 342 -9.52 7.71 5.53
N VAL A 343 -10.82 7.92 5.33
CA VAL A 343 -11.45 9.25 5.39
C VAL A 343 -11.33 9.89 6.78
N LYS A 344 -11.40 9.09 7.84
CA LYS A 344 -11.34 9.58 9.23
C LYS A 344 -9.97 10.15 9.53
N THR A 345 -8.92 9.40 9.20
CA THR A 345 -7.52 9.77 9.38
C THR A 345 -7.08 10.84 8.38
N LEU A 346 -7.64 10.89 7.17
CA LEU A 346 -7.39 11.97 6.19
C LEU A 346 -7.65 13.34 6.81
N LYS A 347 -8.77 13.53 7.52
CA LYS A 347 -9.10 14.84 8.10
C LYS A 347 -8.11 15.28 9.17
N SER A 348 -7.80 14.40 10.14
CA SER A 348 -6.92 14.72 11.27
C SER A 348 -5.45 14.83 10.84
N GLN A 349 -4.97 13.90 10.02
CA GLN A 349 -3.56 13.86 9.61
C GLN A 349 -3.25 14.90 8.54
N LEU A 350 -4.18 15.31 7.67
CA LEU A 350 -3.92 16.37 6.70
C LEU A 350 -3.56 17.71 7.37
N ALA A 351 -4.13 17.99 8.55
CA ALA A 351 -3.76 19.17 9.32
C ALA A 351 -2.33 19.07 9.87
N VAL A 352 -1.90 17.87 10.29
CA VAL A 352 -0.52 17.61 10.74
C VAL A 352 0.46 17.77 9.58
N VAL A 353 0.17 17.17 8.42
CA VAL A 353 0.94 17.32 7.18
C VAL A 353 1.07 18.80 6.81
N GLY A 354 -0.03 19.55 6.82
CA GLY A 354 -0.01 20.98 6.52
C GLY A 354 0.86 21.79 7.46
N ARG A 355 0.80 21.54 8.77
CA ARG A 355 1.69 22.18 9.75
C ARG A 355 3.15 21.81 9.54
N SER A 356 3.46 20.55 9.26
CA SER A 356 4.83 20.12 8.93
C SER A 356 5.39 20.87 7.71
N CYS A 357 4.58 21.07 6.66
CA CYS A 357 5.00 21.87 5.51
C CYS A 357 5.28 23.33 5.90
N SER A 358 4.41 23.95 6.70
CA SER A 358 4.57 25.34 7.16
C SER A 358 5.84 25.52 8.01
N THR A 359 6.05 24.66 9.02
CA THR A 359 7.23 24.75 9.90
C THR A 359 8.54 24.58 9.12
N CYS A 360 8.62 23.63 8.20
CA CYS A 360 9.82 23.46 7.36
C CYS A 360 10.05 24.70 6.47
N HIS A 361 9.01 25.27 5.87
CA HIS A 361 9.14 26.47 5.04
C HIS A 361 9.47 27.75 5.84
N GLU A 362 9.18 27.81 7.14
CA GLU A 362 9.56 28.95 7.97
C GLU A 362 11.08 29.00 8.16
N SER A 363 11.74 27.84 8.22
CA SER A 363 13.19 27.74 8.45
C SER A 363 14.03 27.60 7.17
N TYR A 364 13.49 27.04 6.08
CA TYR A 364 14.31 26.55 4.94
C TYR A 364 13.85 26.97 3.54
N ARG A 365 12.96 27.97 3.41
CA ARG A 365 12.33 28.30 2.12
C ARG A 365 13.24 28.96 1.09
#